data_AF-A0A2V9AV23-F1
#
_entry.id   AF-A0A2V9AV23-F1
#
_cell.length_a   1.000
_cell.length_b   1.000
_cell.length_c   1.000
_cell.angle_alpha   90.00
_cell.angle_beta   90.00
_cell.angle_gamma   90.00
#
_symmetry.space_group_name_H-M   'P 1'
#
loop_
_entity.id
_entity.type
_entity.pdbx_description
1 polymer ?
#
loop_
_entity_poly.entity_id
_entity_poly.type
_entity_poly.pdbx_seq_one_letter_code
_entity_poly.pdbx_strand_id
1 'polypeptide(L)'
;MKHSRRCFLEAGFVLPAVLHSAPELATTQSPIAVSPQDSSFDPWVEIHRENLRHNIAEISRRVSARPVLAVIKNNGYGTGVANIAQLLEPQPEIFGFAVVKLHEAFSLRDAGIRKPILLLGPFDEQNLADAVVRDILPMVYTPLGPALDKIAAKTQKPVRLHICMDTGIGRVGVPYHQAAPLVRDLSSRKSVRIQGTMMTFTEDPDFDKEQVGRFSETCSALEKEGVALGKKHAASSSSLFLHPDAFLDMVRPGMAIYGIYSENEFRRTNILDLRPAISLKARVIYVKKLRKGDSAGYNRAYMAKDDVWVATIPVGHADGWPRVAAKGAKVRVNGDLYPVVATVSASHCIVEIGSEEKLKIGDVATFFDAQPGSRPEDVSESCGASVYDLTMHLNPLLPRRIV
;
A
#
# COMPACT_ATOMS: atom_id res chain seq x y z
N MET A 1 21.29 -17.14 41.26
CA MET A 1 22.43 -16.71 42.10
C MET A 1 23.33 -17.91 42.37
N LYS A 2 24.54 -17.92 41.78
CA LYS A 2 25.76 -18.62 42.26
C LYS A 2 26.89 -18.40 41.23
N HIS A 3 27.95 -17.70 41.70
CA HIS A 3 29.38 -17.75 41.31
C HIS A 3 29.79 -17.42 39.87
N SER A 4 30.94 -16.84 39.53
CA SER A 4 32.02 -16.11 40.22
C SER A 4 33.05 -15.80 39.11
N ARG A 5 33.58 -14.58 39.03
CA ARG A 5 34.69 -14.19 38.13
C ARG A 5 36.05 -14.61 38.72
N ARG A 6 36.96 -15.12 37.88
CA ARG A 6 38.44 -14.96 37.92
C ARG A 6 39.04 -15.70 36.72
N CYS A 7 39.60 -14.97 35.76
CA CYS A 7 41.05 -14.71 35.57
C CYS A 7 41.84 -15.94 35.11
N PHE A 8 42.38 -15.89 33.89
CA PHE A 8 43.78 -16.24 33.61
C PHE A 8 44.26 -15.45 32.38
N LEU A 9 45.38 -14.72 32.57
CA LEU A 9 46.14 -13.98 31.57
C LEU A 9 47.40 -14.78 31.23
N GLU A 10 47.86 -14.58 29.99
CA GLU A 10 49.26 -14.56 29.52
C GLU A 10 50.09 -15.85 29.35
N ALA A 11 50.41 -16.13 28.08
CA ALA A 11 51.76 -16.19 27.48
C ALA A 11 51.59 -16.73 26.03
N GLY A 12 52.32 -16.35 24.98
CA GLY A 12 53.51 -15.55 24.80
C GLY A 12 53.72 -15.31 23.29
N PHE A 13 54.53 -14.31 22.95
CA PHE A 13 55.00 -13.96 21.61
C PHE A 13 55.75 -15.13 20.95
N VAL A 14 55.56 -15.35 19.64
CA VAL A 14 56.61 -15.45 18.58
C VAL A 14 55.93 -15.34 17.20
N LEU A 15 56.41 -14.42 16.37
CA LEU A 15 56.19 -14.37 14.92
C LEU A 15 57.45 -14.92 14.23
N PRO A 16 57.29 -15.67 13.12
CA PRO A 16 58.10 -15.35 11.96
C PRO A 16 57.30 -15.31 10.66
N ALA A 17 57.66 -14.35 9.81
CA ALA A 17 57.20 -14.25 8.44
C ALA A 17 57.89 -15.31 7.56
N VAL A 18 57.11 -16.07 6.77
CA VAL A 18 57.58 -16.70 5.52
C VAL A 18 56.46 -16.64 4.47
N LEU A 19 56.90 -16.29 3.27
CA LEU A 19 56.19 -15.97 2.03
C LEU A 19 55.57 -17.18 1.29
N HIS A 20 54.64 -16.85 0.40
CA HIS A 20 54.20 -17.56 -0.82
C HIS A 20 53.15 -18.69 -0.72
N SER A 21 51.89 -18.35 -0.99
CA SER A 21 51.16 -18.83 -2.18
C SER A 21 49.76 -18.20 -2.19
N ALA A 22 49.40 -17.53 -3.29
CA ALA A 22 48.06 -17.00 -3.48
C ALA A 22 47.10 -18.16 -3.78
N PRO A 23 45.95 -18.28 -3.09
CA PRO A 23 44.89 -19.15 -3.57
C PRO A 23 44.17 -18.43 -4.73
N GLU A 24 44.05 -19.13 -5.85
CA GLU A 24 43.21 -18.75 -6.98
C GLU A 24 41.81 -18.35 -6.46
N LEU A 25 41.36 -17.16 -6.85
CA LEU A 25 39.98 -16.75 -6.65
C LEU A 25 39.09 -17.74 -7.40
N ALA A 26 38.46 -18.64 -6.64
CA ALA A 26 37.31 -19.38 -7.09
C ALA A 26 36.29 -18.37 -7.62
N THR A 27 36.02 -18.43 -8.92
CA THR A 27 34.95 -17.69 -9.58
C THR A 27 33.67 -17.90 -8.81
N THR A 28 33.18 -16.84 -8.17
CA THR A 28 31.87 -16.82 -7.53
C THR A 28 30.82 -17.00 -8.62
N GLN A 29 30.35 -18.23 -8.79
CA GLN A 29 29.12 -18.48 -9.54
C GLN A 29 28.05 -17.61 -8.89
N SER A 30 27.49 -16.69 -9.68
CA SER A 30 26.31 -15.93 -9.25
C SER A 30 25.26 -16.94 -8.79
N PRO A 31 24.64 -16.77 -7.61
CA PRO A 31 23.58 -17.67 -7.18
C PRO A 31 22.52 -17.68 -8.27
N ILE A 32 22.28 -18.86 -8.84
CA ILE A 32 21.19 -19.10 -9.77
C ILE A 32 19.94 -18.60 -9.06
N ALA A 33 19.27 -17.59 -9.64
CA ALA A 33 17.98 -17.12 -9.17
C ALA A 33 16.98 -18.26 -9.38
N VAL A 34 16.88 -19.15 -8.40
CA VAL A 34 15.82 -20.15 -8.34
C VAL A 34 14.54 -19.36 -8.08
N SER A 35 13.70 -19.21 -9.10
CA SER A 35 12.34 -18.75 -8.85
C SER A 35 11.72 -19.75 -7.87
N PRO A 36 11.20 -19.33 -6.71
CA PRO A 36 10.53 -20.26 -5.82
C PRO A 36 9.46 -21.01 -6.62
N GLN A 37 9.54 -22.34 -6.63
CA GLN A 37 8.46 -23.16 -7.18
C GLN A 37 7.34 -23.14 -6.16
N ASP A 38 6.39 -22.23 -6.33
CA ASP A 38 5.19 -22.19 -5.51
C ASP A 38 4.40 -23.50 -5.67
N SER A 39 3.88 -24.01 -4.56
CA SER A 39 2.96 -25.15 -4.56
C SER A 39 1.66 -24.76 -5.25
N SER A 40 0.99 -25.71 -5.90
CA SER A 40 -0.35 -25.48 -6.45
C SER A 40 -1.41 -25.12 -5.41
N PHE A 41 -1.11 -25.34 -4.13
CA PHE A 41 -1.95 -25.03 -2.98
C PHE A 41 -1.58 -23.70 -2.30
N ASP A 42 -0.48 -23.06 -2.68
CA ASP A 42 -0.12 -21.79 -2.09
C ASP A 42 -1.16 -20.72 -2.47
N PRO A 43 -1.57 -19.89 -1.50
CA PRO A 43 -2.50 -18.80 -1.77
C PRO A 43 -1.87 -17.78 -2.72
N TRP A 44 -2.69 -17.12 -3.53
CA TRP A 44 -2.25 -16.11 -4.50
C TRP A 44 -3.17 -14.90 -4.54
N VAL A 45 -2.63 -13.81 -5.08
CA VAL A 45 -3.37 -12.58 -5.34
C VAL A 45 -3.59 -12.45 -6.84
N GLU A 46 -4.82 -12.21 -7.27
CA GLU A 46 -5.14 -11.83 -8.66
C GLU A 46 -5.29 -10.32 -8.77
N ILE A 47 -4.74 -9.74 -9.85
CA ILE A 47 -4.84 -8.33 -10.19
C ILE A 47 -5.56 -8.22 -11.54
N HIS A 48 -6.76 -7.68 -11.54
CA HIS A 48 -7.66 -7.63 -12.71
C HIS A 48 -7.42 -6.36 -13.52
N ARG A 49 -6.74 -6.48 -14.66
CA ARG A 49 -6.32 -5.32 -15.48
C ARG A 49 -7.49 -4.48 -15.97
N GLU A 50 -8.54 -5.13 -16.44
CA GLU A 50 -9.71 -4.42 -16.98
C GLU A 50 -10.48 -3.67 -15.89
N ASN A 51 -10.51 -4.20 -14.66
CA ASN A 51 -11.12 -3.50 -13.53
C ASN A 51 -10.31 -2.25 -13.16
N LEU A 52 -8.97 -2.33 -13.14
CA LEU A 52 -8.11 -1.16 -12.94
C LEU A 52 -8.38 -0.08 -13.99
N ARG A 53 -8.41 -0.46 -15.28
CA ARG A 53 -8.68 0.46 -16.38
C ARG A 53 -10.06 1.12 -16.26
N HIS A 54 -11.08 0.33 -15.92
CA HIS A 54 -12.43 0.83 -15.65
C HIS A 54 -12.44 1.85 -14.50
N ASN A 55 -11.81 1.53 -13.38
CA ASN A 55 -11.79 2.41 -12.22
C ASN A 55 -11.06 3.74 -12.50
N ILE A 56 -9.95 3.72 -13.25
CA ILE A 56 -9.27 4.94 -13.66
C ILE A 56 -10.15 5.79 -14.58
N ALA A 57 -10.88 5.18 -15.52
CA ALA A 57 -11.82 5.90 -16.37
C ALA A 57 -12.95 6.57 -15.56
N GLU A 58 -13.52 5.85 -14.59
CA GLU A 58 -14.54 6.39 -13.69
C GLU A 58 -14.04 7.54 -12.83
N ILE A 59 -12.82 7.41 -12.27
CA ILE A 59 -12.16 8.49 -11.53
C ILE A 59 -11.95 9.70 -12.45
N SER A 60 -11.40 9.49 -13.66
CA SER A 60 -11.13 10.55 -14.63
C SER A 60 -12.39 11.31 -15.01
N ARG A 61 -13.50 10.60 -15.27
CA ARG A 61 -14.82 11.20 -15.50
C ARG A 61 -15.26 12.04 -14.30
N ARG A 62 -15.15 11.49 -13.09
CA ARG A 62 -15.56 12.17 -11.84
C ARG A 62 -14.81 13.46 -11.59
N VAL A 63 -13.52 13.53 -11.95
CA VAL A 63 -12.64 14.68 -11.70
C VAL A 63 -12.49 15.60 -12.91
N SER A 64 -13.33 15.42 -13.94
CA SER A 64 -13.31 16.19 -15.19
C SER A 64 -11.95 16.16 -15.89
N ALA A 65 -11.39 14.96 -16.04
CA ALA A 65 -10.10 14.69 -16.69
C ALA A 65 -8.88 15.38 -16.04
N ARG A 66 -9.00 15.82 -14.77
CA ARG A 66 -7.83 16.25 -14.00
C ARG A 66 -6.84 15.10 -13.86
N PRO A 67 -5.52 15.38 -13.89
CA PRO A 67 -4.51 14.34 -13.74
C PRO A 67 -4.66 13.58 -12.42
N VAL A 68 -4.29 12.30 -12.45
CA VAL A 68 -4.34 11.39 -11.29
C VAL A 68 -2.92 11.07 -10.84
N LEU A 69 -2.57 11.45 -9.61
CA LEU A 69 -1.36 10.96 -8.94
C LEU A 69 -1.73 9.70 -8.15
N ALA A 70 -1.45 8.53 -8.73
CA ALA A 70 -1.86 7.26 -8.17
C ALA A 70 -1.12 6.95 -6.86
N VAL A 71 -1.85 6.88 -5.74
CA VAL A 71 -1.26 6.53 -4.45
C VAL A 71 -1.17 5.01 -4.35
N ILE A 72 0.05 4.48 -4.44
CA ILE A 72 0.34 3.03 -4.48
C ILE A 72 1.31 2.59 -3.38
N LYS A 73 1.33 3.32 -2.26
CA LYS A 73 2.12 2.98 -1.06
C LYS A 73 1.70 1.63 -0.45
N ASN A 74 2.49 1.17 0.52
CA ASN A 74 2.23 -0.02 1.33
C ASN A 74 2.02 -1.26 0.45
N ASN A 75 3.05 -1.62 -0.33
CA ASN A 75 3.01 -2.79 -1.22
C ASN A 75 1.92 -2.66 -2.31
N GLY A 76 1.64 -1.45 -2.82
CA GLY A 76 0.58 -1.25 -3.81
C GLY A 76 -0.79 -1.65 -3.29
N TYR A 77 -1.07 -1.44 -2.00
CA TYR A 77 -2.28 -1.99 -1.37
C TYR A 77 -2.43 -3.50 -1.65
N GLY A 78 -1.34 -4.25 -1.50
CA GLY A 78 -1.31 -5.71 -1.65
C GLY A 78 -0.96 -6.24 -3.04
N THR A 79 -0.88 -5.39 -4.08
CA THR A 79 -0.56 -5.82 -5.45
C THR A 79 0.93 -5.87 -5.78
N GLY A 80 1.80 -5.31 -4.93
CA GLY A 80 3.18 -4.99 -5.28
C GLY A 80 3.28 -3.67 -6.05
N VAL A 81 4.19 -2.78 -5.61
CA VAL A 81 4.33 -1.42 -6.18
C VAL A 81 4.76 -1.45 -7.65
N ALA A 82 5.67 -2.33 -8.03
CA ALA A 82 6.13 -2.47 -9.41
C ALA A 82 5.01 -3.00 -10.32
N ASN A 83 4.33 -4.07 -9.90
CA ASN A 83 3.25 -4.69 -10.66
C ASN A 83 2.15 -3.68 -10.98
N ILE A 84 1.66 -2.95 -9.98
CA ILE A 84 0.57 -1.99 -10.20
C ILE A 84 1.03 -0.78 -11.01
N ALA A 85 2.24 -0.27 -10.78
CA ALA A 85 2.74 0.87 -11.53
C ALA A 85 2.90 0.54 -13.02
N GLN A 86 3.40 -0.66 -13.36
CA GLN A 86 3.52 -1.09 -14.76
C GLN A 86 2.16 -1.23 -15.47
N LEU A 87 1.11 -1.62 -14.74
CA LEU A 87 -0.26 -1.70 -15.26
C LEU A 87 -0.91 -0.32 -15.44
N LEU A 88 -0.57 0.64 -14.57
CA LEU A 88 -1.16 1.98 -14.56
C LEU A 88 -0.39 2.98 -15.45
N GLU A 89 0.93 2.82 -15.59
CA GLU A 89 1.78 3.77 -16.31
C GLU A 89 1.34 4.04 -17.77
N PRO A 90 0.89 3.06 -18.56
CA PRO A 90 0.43 3.32 -19.92
C PRO A 90 -0.82 4.19 -20.02
N GLN A 91 -1.61 4.33 -18.94
CA GLN A 91 -2.88 5.06 -18.96
C GLN A 91 -2.64 6.58 -18.95
N PRO A 92 -3.19 7.36 -19.91
CA PRO A 92 -2.89 8.79 -20.05
C PRO A 92 -3.37 9.66 -18.86
N GLU A 93 -4.39 9.21 -18.13
CA GLU A 93 -4.95 9.89 -16.97
C GLU A 93 -3.98 9.92 -15.78
N ILE A 94 -3.10 8.92 -15.69
CA ILE A 94 -2.11 8.80 -14.62
C ILE A 94 -0.99 9.82 -14.86
N PHE A 95 -0.92 10.85 -14.03
CA PHE A 95 0.20 11.79 -14.00
C PHE A 95 1.48 11.12 -13.51
N GLY A 96 1.37 10.29 -12.48
CA GLY A 96 2.48 9.66 -11.81
C GLY A 96 2.04 8.88 -10.59
N PHE A 97 2.99 8.55 -9.71
CA PHE A 97 2.79 7.68 -8.57
C PHE A 97 3.20 8.35 -7.27
N ALA A 98 2.52 8.03 -6.17
CA ALA A 98 2.92 8.44 -4.83
C ALA A 98 3.10 7.22 -3.92
N VAL A 99 4.23 7.18 -3.22
CA VAL A 99 4.60 6.13 -2.25
C VAL A 99 5.10 6.77 -0.96
N VAL A 100 5.20 5.99 0.11
CA VAL A 100 5.65 6.52 1.41
C VAL A 100 7.06 6.06 1.76
N LYS A 101 7.44 4.83 1.40
CA LYS A 101 8.76 4.31 1.76
C LYS A 101 9.75 4.55 0.63
N LEU A 102 10.98 4.91 0.98
CA LEU A 102 12.05 5.17 0.00
C LEU A 102 12.32 3.94 -0.89
N HIS A 103 12.35 2.75 -0.31
CA HIS A 103 12.55 1.52 -1.08
C HIS A 103 11.42 1.29 -2.09
N GLU A 104 10.17 1.65 -1.80
CA GLU A 104 9.07 1.57 -2.78
C GLU A 104 9.34 2.51 -3.97
N ALA A 105 9.79 3.74 -3.69
CA ALA A 105 10.13 4.70 -4.74
C ALA A 105 11.29 4.21 -5.60
N PHE A 106 12.30 3.58 -4.99
CA PHE A 106 13.42 2.98 -5.70
C PHE A 106 12.98 1.79 -6.54
N SER A 107 12.17 0.87 -5.98
CA SER A 107 11.63 -0.27 -6.71
C SER A 107 10.83 0.14 -7.94
N LEU A 108 10.09 1.25 -7.89
CA LEU A 108 9.41 1.80 -9.07
C LEU A 108 10.40 2.23 -10.16
N ARG A 109 11.49 2.91 -9.81
CA ARG A 109 12.54 3.27 -10.78
C ARG A 109 13.27 2.05 -11.32
N ASP A 110 13.60 1.10 -10.45
CA ASP A 110 14.25 -0.16 -10.83
C ASP A 110 13.34 -1.00 -11.75
N ALA A 111 12.02 -0.89 -11.60
CA ALA A 111 11.01 -1.50 -12.48
C ALA A 111 10.78 -0.76 -13.81
N GLY A 112 11.55 0.31 -14.07
CA GLY A 112 11.51 1.06 -15.33
C GLY A 112 10.42 2.14 -15.43
N ILE A 113 9.75 2.48 -14.32
CA ILE A 113 8.72 3.51 -14.30
C ILE A 113 9.35 4.87 -14.61
N ARG A 114 8.82 5.57 -15.61
CA ARG A 114 9.31 6.87 -16.13
C ARG A 114 8.45 8.03 -15.69
N LYS A 115 7.16 7.82 -15.41
CA LYS A 115 6.30 8.88 -14.87
C LYS A 115 6.82 9.43 -13.53
N PRO A 116 6.48 10.68 -13.17
CA PRO A 116 6.78 11.26 -11.86
C PRO A 116 6.49 10.32 -10.69
N ILE A 117 7.41 10.28 -9.72
CA ILE A 117 7.21 9.55 -8.46
C ILE A 117 7.37 10.55 -7.32
N LEU A 118 6.34 10.70 -6.49
CA LEU A 118 6.34 11.51 -5.29
C LEU A 118 6.59 10.63 -4.06
N LEU A 119 7.66 10.92 -3.32
CA LEU A 119 7.93 10.33 -2.03
C LEU A 119 7.26 11.18 -0.93
N LEU A 120 6.22 10.61 -0.31
CA LEU A 120 5.45 11.24 0.77
C LEU A 120 6.08 11.02 2.16
N GLY A 121 7.03 10.09 2.28
CA GLY A 121 7.68 9.80 3.55
C GLY A 121 8.85 10.72 3.86
N PRO A 122 9.33 10.69 5.12
CA PRO A 122 10.49 11.46 5.52
C PRO A 122 11.77 10.92 4.89
N PHE A 123 12.79 11.76 4.84
CA PHE A 123 14.14 11.45 4.39
C PHE A 123 15.13 12.25 5.23
N ASP A 124 16.31 11.68 5.46
CA ASP A 124 17.48 12.47 5.88
C ASP A 124 18.18 13.06 4.64
N GLU A 125 19.29 13.79 4.85
CA GLU A 125 20.02 14.43 3.75
C GLU A 125 20.55 13.43 2.71
N GLN A 126 21.01 12.25 3.15
CA GLN A 126 21.55 11.24 2.26
C GLN A 126 20.44 10.62 1.41
N ASN A 127 19.34 10.21 2.05
CA ASN A 127 18.15 9.69 1.39
C ASN A 127 17.54 10.71 0.42
N LEU A 128 17.56 12.00 0.75
CA LEU A 128 17.13 13.07 -0.15
C LEU A 128 18.01 13.12 -1.41
N ALA A 129 19.33 13.10 -1.25
CA ALA A 129 20.25 13.10 -2.37
C ALA A 129 20.04 11.88 -3.29
N ASP A 130 19.89 10.69 -2.70
CA ASP A 130 19.67 9.44 -3.43
C ASP A 130 18.32 9.44 -4.18
N ALA A 131 17.26 9.95 -3.54
CA ALA A 131 15.96 10.13 -4.18
C ALA A 131 16.04 11.07 -5.39
N VAL A 132 16.68 12.24 -5.24
CA VAL A 132 16.79 13.22 -6.31
C VAL A 132 17.64 12.70 -7.48
N VAL A 133 18.74 12.00 -7.21
CA VAL A 133 19.57 11.38 -8.26
C VAL A 133 18.76 10.35 -9.08
N ARG A 134 17.82 9.65 -8.44
CA ARG A 134 16.89 8.70 -9.08
C ARG A 134 15.62 9.36 -9.64
N ASP A 135 15.59 10.69 -9.77
CA ASP A 135 14.46 11.46 -10.29
C ASP A 135 13.15 11.26 -9.50
N ILE A 136 13.25 11.10 -8.18
CA ILE A 136 12.11 11.01 -7.27
C ILE A 136 11.88 12.39 -6.65
N LEU A 137 10.62 12.83 -6.65
CA LEU A 137 10.18 14.10 -6.11
C LEU A 137 10.04 13.96 -4.58
N PRO A 138 10.79 14.70 -3.76
CA PRO A 138 10.55 14.77 -2.33
C PRO A 138 9.30 15.61 -2.03
N MET A 139 8.53 15.18 -1.02
CA MET A 139 7.55 16.02 -0.35
C MET A 139 8.24 16.79 0.79
N VAL A 140 8.25 18.12 0.71
CA VAL A 140 8.96 19.01 1.63
C VAL A 140 7.98 19.79 2.50
N TYR A 141 8.30 19.89 3.79
CA TYR A 141 7.53 20.68 4.76
C TYR A 141 8.41 21.28 5.86
N THR A 142 9.73 21.27 5.66
CA THR A 142 10.73 21.84 6.57
C THR A 142 11.73 22.69 5.78
N PRO A 143 12.46 23.62 6.43
CA PRO A 143 13.49 24.43 5.78
C PRO A 143 14.69 23.59 5.31
N LEU A 144 14.70 23.22 4.02
CA LEU A 144 15.75 22.38 3.40
C LEU A 144 16.59 23.10 2.34
N GLY A 145 16.39 24.41 2.17
CA GLY A 145 16.99 25.21 1.11
C GLY A 145 18.48 24.95 0.87
N PRO A 146 19.37 25.08 1.89
CA PRO A 146 20.80 24.84 1.71
C PRO A 146 21.16 23.41 1.27
N ALA A 147 20.44 22.40 1.76
CA ALA A 147 20.64 21.02 1.34
C ALA A 147 20.24 20.82 -0.14
N LEU A 148 19.14 21.45 -0.56
CA LEU A 148 18.68 21.43 -1.96
C LEU A 148 19.67 22.16 -2.89
N ASP A 149 20.27 23.27 -2.45
CA ASP A 149 21.34 23.95 -3.20
C ASP A 149 22.53 23.03 -3.45
N LYS A 150 23.00 22.33 -2.40
CA LYS A 150 24.12 21.38 -2.49
C LYS A 150 23.80 20.23 -3.44
N ILE A 151 22.59 19.67 -3.37
CA ILE A 151 22.16 18.60 -4.25
C ILE A 151 22.06 19.09 -5.70
N ALA A 152 21.44 20.23 -5.94
CA ALA A 152 21.31 20.82 -7.28
C ALA A 152 22.67 21.14 -7.90
N ALA A 153 23.63 21.63 -7.11
CA ALA A 153 25.00 21.83 -7.57
C ALA A 153 25.69 20.51 -7.95
N LYS A 154 25.42 19.42 -7.22
CA LYS A 154 25.98 18.08 -7.56
C LYS A 154 25.34 17.49 -8.81
N THR A 155 24.02 17.63 -8.98
CA THR A 155 23.27 17.05 -10.11
C THR A 155 23.22 17.96 -11.34
N GLN A 156 23.69 19.21 -11.20
CA GLN A 156 23.63 20.26 -12.23
C GLN A 156 22.20 20.53 -12.74
N LYS A 157 21.19 20.28 -11.89
CA LYS A 157 19.76 20.44 -12.21
C LYS A 157 18.99 20.91 -10.97
N PRO A 158 17.97 21.76 -11.13
CA PRO A 158 17.08 22.11 -10.03
C PRO A 158 16.38 20.87 -9.46
N VAL A 159 16.28 20.79 -8.14
CA VAL A 159 15.51 19.77 -7.44
C VAL A 159 14.02 20.07 -7.61
N ARG A 160 13.31 19.12 -8.22
CA ARG A 160 11.85 19.16 -8.39
C ARG A 160 11.20 18.62 -7.13
N LEU A 161 10.25 19.33 -6.53
CA LEU A 161 9.64 18.93 -5.25
C LEU A 161 8.16 19.29 -5.16
N HIS A 162 7.48 18.72 -4.17
CA HIS A 162 6.15 19.14 -3.76
C HIS A 162 6.20 19.70 -2.34
N ILE A 163 5.45 20.77 -2.05
CA ILE A 163 5.33 21.32 -0.69
C ILE A 163 4.09 20.75 -0.02
N CYS A 164 4.21 20.25 1.21
CA CYS A 164 3.07 19.82 2.02
C CYS A 164 2.75 20.87 3.06
N MET A 165 1.54 21.41 3.01
CA MET A 165 0.97 22.30 4.02
C MET A 165 0.04 21.51 4.95
N ASP A 166 0.17 21.74 6.25
CA ASP A 166 -0.78 21.25 7.24
C ASP A 166 -1.85 22.32 7.49
N THR A 167 -3.07 22.00 7.10
CA THR A 167 -4.24 22.87 7.21
C THR A 167 -5.18 22.43 8.32
N GLY A 168 -4.84 21.37 9.07
CA GLY A 168 -5.64 20.90 10.21
C GLY A 168 -5.52 19.41 10.55
N ILE A 169 -4.86 18.58 9.74
CA ILE A 169 -4.74 17.14 10.04
C ILE A 169 -3.74 16.85 11.17
N GLY A 170 -2.81 17.77 11.45
CA GLY A 170 -1.90 17.66 12.59
C GLY A 170 -0.89 16.52 12.49
N ARG A 171 -0.55 16.08 11.26
CA ARG A 171 0.31 14.91 11.01
C ARG A 171 1.69 15.29 10.52
N VAL A 172 1.77 15.79 9.29
CA VAL A 172 2.98 16.31 8.64
C VAL A 172 2.56 17.43 7.70
N GLY A 173 3.47 18.37 7.45
CA GLY A 173 3.21 19.56 6.67
C GLY A 173 3.63 20.81 7.43
N VAL A 174 4.01 21.86 6.70
CA VAL A 174 4.26 23.16 7.34
C VAL A 174 2.89 23.73 7.73
N PRO A 175 2.66 24.15 8.99
CA PRO A 175 1.39 24.75 9.37
C PRO A 175 1.04 25.90 8.43
N TYR A 176 -0.21 25.97 7.96
CA TYR A 176 -0.62 26.94 6.93
C TYR A 176 -0.24 28.39 7.29
N HIS A 177 -0.41 28.79 8.57
CA HIS A 177 -0.04 30.12 9.07
C HIS A 177 1.49 30.38 9.13
N GLN A 178 2.32 29.36 8.93
CA GLN A 178 3.78 29.41 8.85
C GLN A 178 4.31 29.01 7.47
N ALA A 179 3.44 28.69 6.50
CA ALA A 179 3.86 28.17 5.20
C ALA A 179 4.54 29.23 4.35
N ALA A 180 4.07 30.48 4.40
CA ALA A 180 4.53 31.52 3.49
C ALA A 180 6.05 31.79 3.52
N PRO A 181 6.72 31.91 4.69
CA PRO A 181 8.18 32.02 4.74
C PRO A 181 8.92 30.88 4.07
N LEU A 182 8.51 29.62 4.31
CA LEU A 182 9.15 28.44 3.71
C LEU A 182 8.97 28.42 2.19
N VAL A 183 7.73 28.66 1.72
CA VAL A 183 7.43 28.63 0.29
C VAL A 183 8.19 29.76 -0.43
N ARG A 184 8.28 30.96 0.15
CA ARG A 184 9.06 32.07 -0.41
C ARG A 184 10.54 31.72 -0.53
N ASP A 185 11.17 31.22 0.54
CA ASP A 185 12.58 30.77 0.51
C ASP A 185 12.79 29.77 -0.63
N LEU A 186 12.01 28.69 -0.66
CA LEU A 186 12.15 27.64 -1.67
C LEU A 186 11.90 28.15 -3.09
N SER A 187 10.91 29.02 -3.29
CA SER A 187 10.58 29.58 -4.62
C SER A 187 11.64 30.53 -5.17
N SER A 188 12.38 31.23 -4.29
CA SER A 188 13.42 32.19 -4.69
C SER A 188 14.72 31.52 -5.15
N ARG A 189 14.88 30.23 -4.86
CA ARG A 189 16.11 29.47 -5.13
C ARG A 189 16.12 28.92 -6.55
N LYS A 190 17.18 29.23 -7.31
CA LYS A 190 17.42 28.64 -8.65
C LYS A 190 17.62 27.12 -8.60
N SER A 191 18.02 26.58 -7.45
CA SER A 191 18.21 25.16 -7.18
C SER A 191 16.89 24.39 -7.00
N VAL A 192 15.74 25.06 -6.95
CA VAL A 192 14.45 24.45 -6.63
C VAL A 192 13.45 24.70 -7.75
N ARG A 193 12.64 23.68 -8.05
CA ARG A 193 11.43 23.79 -8.88
C ARG A 193 10.25 23.20 -8.14
N ILE A 194 9.37 24.06 -7.63
CA ILE A 194 8.11 23.63 -7.02
C ILE A 194 7.21 23.08 -8.13
N GLN A 195 6.96 21.77 -8.11
CA GLN A 195 6.06 21.09 -9.06
C GLN A 195 4.63 20.98 -8.55
N GLY A 196 4.44 21.03 -7.24
CA GLY A 196 3.11 21.06 -6.64
C GLY A 196 3.11 21.46 -5.18
N THR A 197 1.91 21.75 -4.71
CA THR A 197 1.63 22.12 -3.33
C THR A 197 0.40 21.36 -2.87
N MET A 198 0.42 20.80 -1.67
CA MET A 198 -0.59 19.85 -1.23
C MET A 198 -0.98 19.99 0.23
N MET A 199 -2.16 19.48 0.55
CA MET A 199 -2.65 19.26 1.92
C MET A 199 -3.33 17.89 2.00
N THR A 200 -3.68 17.47 3.21
CA THR A 200 -4.49 16.27 3.45
C THR A 200 -5.67 16.62 4.36
N PHE A 201 -6.84 16.09 4.03
CA PHE A 201 -8.06 16.23 4.84
C PHE A 201 -8.02 15.42 6.12
N THR A 202 -8.73 15.90 7.13
CA THR A 202 -9.13 15.12 8.31
C THR A 202 -10.24 14.12 7.99
N GLU A 203 -10.99 14.37 6.91
CA GLU A 203 -12.19 13.60 6.52
C GLU A 203 -13.34 13.83 7.52
N ASP A 204 -13.37 15.01 8.14
CA ASP A 204 -14.48 15.54 8.94
C ASP A 204 -15.22 16.59 8.07
N PRO A 205 -16.46 16.34 7.61
CA PRO A 205 -17.14 17.22 6.67
C PRO A 205 -17.29 18.68 7.12
N ASP A 206 -17.39 18.94 8.43
CA ASP A 206 -17.55 20.29 8.96
C ASP A 206 -16.20 21.02 8.98
N PHE A 207 -15.14 20.33 9.41
CA PHE A 207 -13.80 20.93 9.48
C PHE A 207 -13.07 20.95 8.13
N ASP A 208 -13.35 20.01 7.23
CA ASP A 208 -12.72 19.90 5.92
C ASP A 208 -12.93 21.19 5.09
N LYS A 209 -14.09 21.87 5.23
CA LYS A 209 -14.35 23.17 4.58
C LYS A 209 -13.37 24.24 5.05
N GLU A 210 -13.08 24.28 6.35
CA GLU A 210 -12.08 25.18 6.92
C GLU A 210 -10.68 24.85 6.41
N GLN A 211 -10.34 23.56 6.27
CA GLN A 211 -9.06 23.16 5.69
C GLN A 211 -8.89 23.64 4.24
N VAL A 212 -9.92 23.54 3.40
CA VAL A 212 -9.90 24.07 2.02
C VAL A 212 -9.73 25.58 2.01
N GLY A 213 -10.45 26.29 2.89
CA GLY A 213 -10.34 27.74 3.04
C GLY A 213 -8.89 28.15 3.37
N ARG A 214 -8.32 27.58 4.44
CA ARG A 214 -6.93 27.82 4.87
C ARG A 214 -5.92 27.58 3.75
N PHE A 215 -6.08 26.47 3.02
CA PHE A 215 -5.20 26.14 1.90
C PHE A 215 -5.31 27.16 0.76
N SER A 216 -6.54 27.49 0.36
CA SER A 216 -6.82 28.36 -0.78
C SER A 216 -6.41 29.80 -0.51
N GLU A 217 -6.64 30.31 0.70
CA GLU A 217 -6.20 31.64 1.13
C GLU A 217 -4.68 31.75 1.14
N THR A 218 -3.99 30.76 1.71
CA THR A 218 -2.52 30.73 1.75
C THR A 218 -1.93 30.68 0.34
N CYS A 219 -2.48 29.82 -0.54
CA CYS A 219 -2.05 29.74 -1.93
C CYS A 219 -2.30 31.06 -2.68
N SER A 220 -3.49 31.64 -2.53
CA SER A 220 -3.87 32.88 -3.21
C SER A 220 -3.00 34.06 -2.79
N ALA A 221 -2.64 34.15 -1.50
CA ALA A 221 -1.73 35.19 -1.00
C ALA A 221 -0.34 35.09 -1.65
N LEU A 222 0.22 33.88 -1.73
CA LEU A 222 1.51 33.62 -2.37
C LEU A 222 1.48 33.86 -3.88
N GLU A 223 0.41 33.45 -4.57
CA GLU A 223 0.25 33.66 -6.01
C GLU A 223 0.13 35.15 -6.36
N LYS A 224 -0.53 35.97 -5.53
CA LYS A 224 -0.57 37.44 -5.68
C LYS A 224 0.81 38.10 -5.60
N GLU A 225 1.76 37.46 -4.92
CA GLU A 225 3.16 37.88 -4.84
C GLU A 225 4.01 37.35 -6.02
N GLY A 226 3.40 36.62 -6.96
CA GLY A 226 4.09 36.02 -8.11
C GLY A 226 4.80 34.70 -7.80
N VAL A 227 4.53 34.07 -6.65
CA VAL A 227 5.13 32.78 -6.28
C VAL A 227 4.48 31.64 -7.05
N ALA A 228 5.29 30.84 -7.75
CA ALA A 228 4.81 29.67 -8.49
C ALA A 228 4.66 28.44 -7.57
N LEU A 229 3.42 28.00 -7.35
CA LEU A 229 3.09 26.89 -6.43
C LEU A 229 2.99 25.50 -7.10
N GLY A 230 3.11 25.44 -8.43
CA GLY A 230 2.90 24.22 -9.20
C GLY A 230 1.45 23.71 -9.15
N LYS A 231 1.25 22.40 -9.33
CA LYS A 231 -0.07 21.75 -9.24
C LYS A 231 -0.53 21.70 -7.78
N LYS A 232 -1.66 22.31 -7.48
CA LYS A 232 -2.32 22.23 -6.18
C LYS A 232 -3.16 20.96 -6.09
N HIS A 233 -3.02 20.19 -5.00
CA HIS A 233 -3.79 18.95 -4.85
C HIS A 233 -4.10 18.59 -3.39
N ALA A 234 -5.34 18.17 -3.13
CA ALA A 234 -5.82 17.78 -1.79
C ALA A 234 -6.57 16.43 -1.80
N ALA A 235 -7.42 16.20 -2.80
CA ALA A 235 -8.38 15.11 -2.84
C ALA A 235 -7.79 13.69 -2.78
N SER A 236 -8.21 12.91 -1.77
CA SER A 236 -7.98 11.46 -1.63
C SER A 236 -9.10 10.65 -2.32
N SER A 237 -9.14 9.33 -2.12
CA SER A 237 -10.29 8.51 -2.54
C SER A 237 -11.61 8.98 -1.90
N SER A 238 -11.59 9.32 -0.60
CA SER A 238 -12.78 9.78 0.14
C SER A 238 -13.29 11.10 -0.42
N SER A 239 -12.39 12.02 -0.78
CA SER A 239 -12.74 13.31 -1.37
C SER A 239 -13.47 13.21 -2.72
N LEU A 240 -13.34 12.08 -3.45
CA LEU A 240 -14.12 11.84 -4.67
C LEU A 240 -15.62 11.80 -4.41
N PHE A 241 -16.04 11.51 -3.19
CA PHE A 241 -17.45 11.48 -2.78
C PHE A 241 -17.85 12.76 -2.06
N LEU A 242 -16.97 13.27 -1.20
CA LEU A 242 -17.31 14.35 -0.26
C LEU A 242 -17.06 15.77 -0.80
N HIS A 243 -15.96 15.98 -1.55
CA HIS A 243 -15.42 17.34 -1.80
C HIS A 243 -15.06 17.56 -3.28
N PRO A 244 -16.05 17.67 -4.19
CA PRO A 244 -15.81 17.95 -5.61
C PRO A 244 -15.06 19.28 -5.87
N ASP A 245 -15.22 20.25 -4.98
CA ASP A 245 -14.55 21.55 -4.98
C ASP A 245 -13.06 21.47 -4.63
N ALA A 246 -12.63 20.42 -3.94
CA ALA A 246 -11.24 20.20 -3.52
C ALA A 246 -10.39 19.38 -4.51
N PHE A 247 -10.87 19.17 -5.75
CA PHE A 247 -10.10 18.47 -6.78
C PHE A 247 -8.91 19.27 -7.31
N LEU A 248 -9.01 20.61 -7.26
CA LEU A 248 -7.92 21.53 -7.61
C LEU A 248 -7.30 21.20 -8.97
N ASP A 249 -5.97 21.06 -9.05
CA ASP A 249 -5.23 20.82 -10.30
C ASP A 249 -4.93 19.32 -10.55
N MET A 250 -5.05 18.46 -9.53
CA MET A 250 -4.70 17.04 -9.56
C MET A 250 -5.31 16.30 -8.35
N VAL A 251 -5.72 15.05 -8.53
CA VAL A 251 -6.26 14.20 -7.44
C VAL A 251 -5.29 13.08 -7.04
N ARG A 252 -5.45 12.53 -5.83
CA ARG A 252 -4.59 11.48 -5.25
C ARG A 252 -5.38 10.26 -4.74
N PRO A 253 -6.17 9.58 -5.58
CA PRO A 253 -6.86 8.37 -5.17
C PRO A 253 -5.87 7.25 -4.84
N GLY A 254 -6.24 6.45 -3.83
CA GLY A 254 -5.60 5.19 -3.46
C GLY A 254 -6.58 4.04 -3.68
N MET A 255 -7.34 3.66 -2.64
CA MET A 255 -8.34 2.56 -2.69
C MET A 255 -9.27 2.60 -3.92
N ALA A 256 -9.71 3.78 -4.36
CA ALA A 256 -10.61 3.91 -5.51
C ALA A 256 -9.99 3.37 -6.81
N ILE A 257 -8.65 3.44 -6.98
CA ILE A 257 -7.94 2.86 -8.14
C ILE A 257 -8.16 1.34 -8.18
N TYR A 258 -8.12 0.70 -7.02
CA TYR A 258 -8.32 -0.74 -6.85
C TYR A 258 -9.82 -1.12 -6.83
N GLY A 259 -10.70 -0.14 -7.03
CA GLY A 259 -12.15 -0.33 -7.09
C GLY A 259 -12.79 -0.66 -5.76
N ILE A 260 -12.18 -0.20 -4.67
CA ILE A 260 -12.64 -0.41 -3.30
C ILE A 260 -13.10 0.92 -2.73
N TYR A 261 -14.30 0.96 -2.19
CA TYR A 261 -14.81 2.11 -1.46
C TYR A 261 -14.15 2.14 -0.08
N SER A 262 -13.63 3.29 0.33
CA SER A 262 -12.99 3.46 1.66
C SER A 262 -13.98 3.33 2.81
N GLU A 263 -15.27 3.57 2.53
CA GLU A 263 -16.38 3.42 3.45
C GLU A 263 -17.58 2.78 2.73
N ASN A 264 -18.34 1.95 3.46
CA ASN A 264 -19.50 1.25 2.89
C ASN A 264 -20.60 2.21 2.42
N GLU A 265 -20.77 3.35 3.08
CA GLU A 265 -21.78 4.35 2.68
C GLU A 265 -21.48 4.96 1.31
N PHE A 266 -20.21 5.15 0.95
CA PHE A 266 -19.83 5.68 -0.37
C PHE A 266 -20.31 4.82 -1.52
N ARG A 267 -20.34 3.48 -1.35
CA ARG A 267 -20.88 2.55 -2.34
C ARG A 267 -22.36 2.80 -2.60
N ARG A 268 -23.14 3.22 -1.59
CA ARG A 268 -24.59 3.45 -1.71
C ARG A 268 -24.93 4.77 -2.42
N THR A 269 -23.96 5.68 -2.54
CA THR A 269 -24.17 6.99 -3.20
C THR A 269 -24.29 6.91 -4.72
N ASN A 270 -23.80 5.83 -5.35
CA ASN A 270 -23.72 5.66 -6.80
C ASN A 270 -22.97 6.80 -7.54
N ILE A 271 -22.08 7.54 -6.87
CA ILE A 271 -21.27 8.60 -7.48
C ILE A 271 -20.22 8.01 -8.45
N LEU A 272 -19.69 6.83 -8.13
CA LEU A 272 -18.70 6.09 -8.92
C LEU A 272 -19.14 4.62 -9.04
N ASP A 273 -18.96 4.00 -10.22
CA ASP A 273 -19.07 2.55 -10.41
C ASP A 273 -17.69 1.89 -10.22
N LEU A 274 -17.32 1.55 -8.98
CA LEU A 274 -16.01 0.96 -8.67
C LEU A 274 -16.05 -0.58 -8.67
N ARG A 275 -15.10 -1.18 -9.37
CA ARG A 275 -14.97 -2.63 -9.57
C ARG A 275 -13.71 -3.16 -8.90
N PRO A 276 -13.82 -4.01 -7.86
CA PRO A 276 -12.66 -4.56 -7.16
C PRO A 276 -11.68 -5.20 -8.13
N ALA A 277 -10.45 -4.72 -8.11
CA ALA A 277 -9.40 -5.13 -9.03
C ALA A 277 -8.40 -6.10 -8.39
N ILE A 278 -8.62 -6.49 -7.13
CA ILE A 278 -7.77 -7.40 -6.37
C ILE A 278 -8.63 -8.57 -5.87
N SER A 279 -8.10 -9.78 -5.93
CA SER A 279 -8.71 -10.95 -5.28
C SER A 279 -7.67 -11.76 -4.52
N LEU A 280 -7.99 -12.21 -3.31
CA LEU A 280 -7.21 -13.22 -2.59
C LEU A 280 -7.85 -14.58 -2.80
N LYS A 281 -7.06 -15.53 -3.30
CA LYS A 281 -7.52 -16.88 -3.63
C LYS A 281 -6.58 -17.94 -3.10
N ALA A 282 -7.13 -19.13 -2.87
CA ALA A 282 -6.40 -20.32 -2.48
C ALA A 282 -7.14 -21.56 -2.96
N ARG A 283 -6.65 -22.74 -2.58
CA ARG A 283 -7.36 -24.01 -2.81
C ARG A 283 -7.69 -24.68 -1.50
N VAL A 284 -8.84 -25.36 -1.46
CA VAL A 284 -9.19 -26.24 -0.34
C VAL A 284 -8.12 -27.34 -0.22
N ILE A 285 -7.53 -27.51 0.96
CA ILE A 285 -6.48 -28.53 1.19
C ILE A 285 -7.00 -29.76 1.90
N TYR A 286 -8.13 -29.65 2.62
CA TYR A 286 -8.69 -30.76 3.36
C TYR A 286 -10.18 -30.56 3.61
N VAL A 287 -10.94 -31.64 3.51
CA VAL A 287 -12.38 -31.68 3.78
C VAL A 287 -12.62 -32.85 4.73
N LYS A 288 -13.33 -32.60 5.83
CA LYS A 288 -13.65 -33.65 6.79
C LYS A 288 -14.97 -33.40 7.50
N LYS A 289 -15.54 -34.49 8.02
CA LYS A 289 -16.69 -34.45 8.91
C LYS A 289 -16.26 -34.30 10.36
N LEU A 290 -16.85 -33.34 11.06
CA LEU A 290 -16.86 -33.23 12.52
C LEU A 290 -18.14 -33.89 13.02
N ARG A 291 -18.04 -34.77 14.01
CA ARG A 291 -19.22 -35.32 14.68
C ARG A 291 -19.75 -34.32 15.70
N LYS A 292 -21.02 -34.48 16.07
CA LYS A 292 -21.59 -33.75 17.21
C LYS A 292 -20.67 -33.81 18.44
N GLY A 293 -20.29 -32.65 18.98
CA GLY A 293 -19.39 -32.50 20.12
C GLY A 293 -17.89 -32.36 19.78
N ASP A 294 -17.49 -32.64 18.53
CA ASP A 294 -16.15 -32.32 18.05
C ASP A 294 -15.93 -30.80 17.99
N SER A 295 -14.67 -30.38 17.92
CA SER A 295 -14.29 -28.98 17.90
C SER A 295 -13.24 -28.66 16.85
N ALA A 296 -13.16 -27.39 16.46
CA ALA A 296 -12.14 -26.88 15.55
C ALA A 296 -11.48 -25.59 16.07
N GLY A 297 -10.24 -25.38 15.65
CA GLY A 297 -9.42 -24.21 15.99
C GLY A 297 -8.91 -24.16 17.44
N TYR A 298 -8.09 -23.15 17.73
CA TYR A 298 -7.53 -22.94 19.06
C TYR A 298 -8.64 -22.72 20.10
N ASN A 299 -8.38 -23.19 21.33
CA ASN A 299 -9.30 -23.07 22.47
C ASN A 299 -10.70 -23.62 22.22
N ARG A 300 -10.87 -24.54 21.26
CA ARG A 300 -12.18 -25.07 20.83
C ARG A 300 -13.15 -23.93 20.45
N ALA A 301 -12.64 -22.89 19.80
CA ALA A 301 -13.42 -21.70 19.42
C ALA A 301 -14.66 -22.02 18.57
N TYR A 302 -14.65 -23.17 17.90
CA TYR A 302 -15.83 -23.75 17.27
C TYR A 302 -16.10 -25.14 17.84
N MET A 303 -17.37 -25.41 18.13
CA MET A 303 -17.87 -26.72 18.57
C MET A 303 -19.07 -27.12 17.73
N ALA A 304 -18.99 -28.29 17.10
CA ALA A 304 -20.03 -28.81 16.24
C ALA A 304 -21.27 -29.20 17.08
N LYS A 305 -22.40 -28.55 16.82
CA LYS A 305 -23.69 -28.86 17.48
C LYS A 305 -24.32 -30.14 16.96
N ASP A 306 -24.07 -30.43 15.69
CA ASP A 306 -24.49 -31.61 14.95
C ASP A 306 -23.35 -32.09 14.06
N ASP A 307 -23.53 -33.23 13.43
CA ASP A 307 -22.64 -33.74 12.40
C ASP A 307 -22.52 -32.75 11.23
N VAL A 308 -21.31 -32.26 10.96
CA VAL A 308 -21.07 -31.16 10.02
C VAL A 308 -19.78 -31.34 9.25
N TRP A 309 -19.79 -30.99 7.97
CA TRP A 309 -18.61 -30.94 7.13
C TRP A 309 -17.91 -29.59 7.22
N VAL A 310 -16.59 -29.63 7.28
CA VAL A 310 -15.74 -28.44 7.28
C VAL A 310 -14.63 -28.59 6.25
N ALA A 311 -14.20 -27.47 5.67
CA ALA A 311 -13.03 -27.39 4.80
C ALA A 311 -11.93 -26.54 5.43
N THR A 312 -10.69 -26.99 5.31
CA THR A 312 -9.49 -26.21 5.66
C THR A 312 -8.91 -25.59 4.39
N ILE A 313 -8.56 -24.31 4.47
CA ILE A 313 -7.95 -23.53 3.38
C ILE A 313 -6.64 -22.93 3.91
N PRO A 314 -5.52 -22.98 3.17
CA PRO A 314 -4.19 -22.55 3.63
C PRO A 314 -4.02 -21.04 3.50
N VAL A 315 -4.89 -20.28 4.17
CA VAL A 315 -4.79 -18.83 4.30
C VAL A 315 -5.00 -18.47 5.76
N GLY A 316 -3.99 -17.86 6.37
CA GLY A 316 -4.05 -17.35 7.72
C GLY A 316 -3.69 -15.88 7.83
N HIS A 317 -3.49 -15.43 9.07
CA HIS A 317 -3.12 -14.05 9.31
C HIS A 317 -1.68 -13.73 8.88
N ALA A 318 -0.82 -14.74 8.63
CA ALA A 318 0.49 -14.52 8.03
C ALA A 318 0.40 -14.15 6.54
N ASP A 319 -0.70 -14.51 5.88
CA ASP A 319 -0.98 -14.17 4.47
C ASP A 319 -1.72 -12.84 4.33
N GLY A 320 -2.20 -12.27 5.44
CA GLY A 320 -2.95 -11.03 5.50
C GLY A 320 -4.44 -11.19 5.80
N TRP A 321 -4.95 -12.42 5.95
CA TRP A 321 -6.36 -12.64 6.29
C TRP A 321 -6.63 -12.30 7.77
N PRO A 322 -7.53 -11.35 8.08
CA PRO A 322 -7.61 -10.80 9.43
C PRO A 322 -8.17 -11.81 10.42
N ARG A 323 -7.61 -11.83 11.64
CA ARG A 323 -8.10 -12.71 12.71
C ARG A 323 -9.58 -12.50 13.04
N VAL A 324 -10.07 -11.27 12.87
CA VAL A 324 -11.47 -10.92 13.10
C VAL A 324 -12.43 -11.50 12.05
N ALA A 325 -11.94 -12.05 10.94
CA ALA A 325 -12.78 -12.67 9.91
C ALA A 325 -13.73 -13.75 10.47
N ALA A 326 -13.30 -14.47 11.51
CA ALA A 326 -14.12 -15.46 12.21
C ALA A 326 -15.42 -14.90 12.84
N LYS A 327 -15.57 -13.57 12.94
CA LYS A 327 -16.77 -12.92 13.48
C LYS A 327 -17.96 -12.91 12.51
N GLY A 328 -17.75 -13.21 11.23
CA GLY A 328 -18.85 -13.24 10.27
C GLY A 328 -18.46 -13.28 8.79
N ALA A 329 -17.15 -13.26 8.46
CA ALA A 329 -16.71 -13.36 7.08
C ALA A 329 -17.09 -14.70 6.47
N LYS A 330 -17.27 -14.69 5.15
CA LYS A 330 -17.56 -15.88 4.34
C LYS A 330 -16.51 -15.99 3.24
N VAL A 331 -16.25 -17.22 2.81
CA VAL A 331 -15.36 -17.51 1.68
C VAL A 331 -16.18 -18.15 0.58
N ARG A 332 -15.98 -17.69 -0.66
CA ARG A 332 -16.66 -18.24 -1.82
C ARG A 332 -15.93 -19.47 -2.35
N VAL A 333 -16.61 -20.60 -2.50
CA VAL A 333 -16.08 -21.82 -3.12
C VAL A 333 -17.15 -22.38 -4.06
N ASN A 334 -16.79 -22.67 -5.32
CA ASN A 334 -17.72 -23.16 -6.35
C ASN A 334 -19.02 -22.33 -6.52
N GLY A 335 -18.96 -21.02 -6.24
CA GLY A 335 -20.10 -20.09 -6.37
C GLY A 335 -20.84 -19.82 -5.05
N ASP A 336 -20.78 -20.74 -4.09
CA ASP A 336 -21.45 -20.62 -2.79
C ASP A 336 -20.58 -19.94 -1.73
N LEU A 337 -21.22 -19.29 -0.75
CA LEU A 337 -20.54 -18.60 0.37
C LEU A 337 -20.62 -19.42 1.65
N TYR A 338 -19.45 -19.79 2.20
CA TYR A 338 -19.33 -20.59 3.41
C TYR A 338 -18.78 -19.75 4.57
N PRO A 339 -19.40 -19.77 5.76
CA PRO A 339 -18.94 -19.00 6.90
C PRO A 339 -17.59 -19.48 7.40
N VAL A 340 -16.70 -18.53 7.70
CA VAL A 340 -15.46 -18.80 8.42
C VAL A 340 -15.81 -19.16 9.86
N VAL A 341 -15.34 -20.31 10.31
CA VAL A 341 -15.55 -20.81 11.67
C VAL A 341 -14.22 -21.01 12.39
N ALA A 342 -14.29 -20.98 13.71
CA ALA A 342 -13.13 -20.99 14.60
C ALA A 342 -12.17 -19.82 14.37
N THR A 343 -11.13 -19.73 15.19
CA THR A 343 -10.11 -18.67 15.06
C THR A 343 -9.26 -18.89 13.80
N VAL A 344 -9.04 -17.83 13.01
CA VAL A 344 -8.04 -17.83 11.93
C VAL A 344 -6.64 -18.01 12.53
N SER A 345 -5.95 -19.08 12.10
CA SER A 345 -4.59 -19.41 12.55
C SER A 345 -3.52 -18.64 11.76
N ALA A 346 -2.24 -18.92 12.03
CA ALA A 346 -1.15 -18.31 11.30
C ALA A 346 -1.21 -18.60 9.79
N SER A 347 -1.59 -19.82 9.41
CA SER A 347 -1.49 -20.30 8.03
C SER A 347 -2.79 -20.89 7.47
N HIS A 348 -3.86 -20.97 8.26
CA HIS A 348 -5.10 -21.63 7.84
C HIS A 348 -6.35 -20.94 8.39
N CYS A 349 -7.43 -21.04 7.61
CA CYS A 349 -8.80 -20.79 8.03
C CYS A 349 -9.65 -22.04 7.78
N ILE A 350 -10.77 -22.13 8.48
CA ILE A 350 -11.73 -23.23 8.36
C ILE A 350 -13.08 -22.64 8.00
N VAL A 351 -13.79 -23.27 7.06
CA VAL A 351 -15.16 -22.91 6.70
C VAL A 351 -16.10 -24.08 6.96
N GLU A 352 -17.32 -23.76 7.42
CA GLU A 352 -18.38 -24.74 7.61
C GLU A 352 -19.17 -24.93 6.31
N ILE A 353 -19.35 -26.18 5.88
CA ILE A 353 -19.99 -26.55 4.61
C ILE A 353 -21.47 -26.92 4.81
N GLY A 354 -21.80 -27.52 5.96
CA GLY A 354 -23.13 -28.02 6.30
C GLY A 354 -23.17 -29.55 6.44
N SER A 355 -24.35 -30.16 6.27
CA SER A 355 -24.57 -31.60 6.50
C SER A 355 -24.03 -32.52 5.39
N GLU A 356 -23.65 -31.96 4.24
CA GLU A 356 -23.21 -32.70 3.06
C GLU A 356 -21.78 -32.31 2.65
N GLU A 357 -21.05 -33.26 2.07
CA GLU A 357 -19.70 -33.04 1.52
C GLU A 357 -19.80 -32.35 0.15
N LYS A 358 -19.95 -31.01 0.15
CA LYS A 358 -20.13 -30.22 -1.08
C LYS A 358 -18.82 -29.76 -1.73
N LEU A 359 -17.71 -29.81 -0.99
CA LEU A 359 -16.41 -29.31 -1.44
C LEU A 359 -15.40 -30.44 -1.56
N LYS A 360 -14.40 -30.27 -2.43
CA LYS A 360 -13.30 -31.22 -2.63
C LYS A 360 -11.95 -30.53 -2.49
N ILE A 361 -10.91 -31.31 -2.19
CA ILE A 361 -9.52 -30.83 -2.22
C ILE A 361 -9.22 -30.31 -3.62
N GLY A 362 -8.63 -29.11 -3.70
CA GLY A 362 -8.28 -28.44 -4.95
C GLY A 362 -9.30 -27.40 -5.43
N ASP A 363 -10.53 -27.40 -4.90
CA ASP A 363 -11.55 -26.40 -5.21
C ASP A 363 -11.03 -25.00 -4.88
N VAL A 364 -11.30 -24.03 -5.77
CA VAL A 364 -10.80 -22.65 -5.63
C VAL A 364 -11.66 -21.92 -4.61
N ALA A 365 -11.02 -21.47 -3.54
CA ALA A 365 -11.58 -20.60 -2.53
C ALA A 365 -11.21 -19.14 -2.81
N THR A 366 -12.19 -18.26 -2.81
CA THR A 366 -12.03 -16.81 -3.02
C THR A 366 -12.47 -16.07 -1.77
N PHE A 367 -11.52 -15.39 -1.13
CA PHE A 367 -11.70 -14.69 0.14
C PHE A 367 -12.36 -13.32 -0.06
N PHE A 368 -11.94 -12.62 -1.11
CA PHE A 368 -12.63 -11.45 -1.61
C PHE A 368 -12.37 -11.27 -3.10
N ASP A 369 -13.33 -10.67 -3.82
CA ASP A 369 -13.30 -10.38 -5.25
C ASP A 369 -14.35 -9.29 -5.63
N ALA A 370 -14.76 -9.22 -6.90
CA ALA A 370 -15.79 -8.28 -7.33
C ALA A 370 -17.24 -8.78 -7.14
N GLN A 371 -17.45 -10.03 -6.71
CA GLN A 371 -18.77 -10.68 -6.68
C GLN A 371 -19.57 -10.34 -5.42
N PRO A 372 -20.91 -10.21 -5.51
CA PRO A 372 -21.76 -9.88 -4.36
C PRO A 372 -21.62 -10.88 -3.20
N GLY A 373 -21.39 -10.37 -1.99
CA GLY A 373 -21.16 -11.15 -0.77
C GLY A 373 -19.70 -11.57 -0.56
N SER A 374 -18.82 -11.31 -1.52
CA SER A 374 -17.36 -11.47 -1.39
C SER A 374 -16.61 -10.20 -1.80
N ARG A 375 -17.29 -9.05 -1.94
CA ARG A 375 -16.57 -7.80 -2.13
C ARG A 375 -15.78 -7.42 -0.88
N PRO A 376 -14.66 -6.68 -1.00
CA PRO A 376 -13.94 -6.19 0.18
C PRO A 376 -14.83 -5.44 1.18
N GLU A 377 -15.81 -4.67 0.68
CA GLU A 377 -16.81 -3.98 1.51
C GLU A 377 -17.73 -4.98 2.25
N ASP A 378 -18.21 -6.01 1.55
CA ASP A 378 -19.10 -7.03 2.13
C ASP A 378 -18.37 -7.83 3.22
N VAL A 379 -17.09 -8.16 2.98
CA VAL A 379 -16.23 -8.84 3.97
C VAL A 379 -16.00 -7.93 5.18
N SER A 380 -15.64 -6.67 4.95
CA SER A 380 -15.45 -5.67 6.00
C SER A 380 -16.70 -5.51 6.87
N GLU A 381 -17.88 -5.34 6.26
CA GLU A 381 -19.17 -5.22 6.96
C GLU A 381 -19.49 -6.47 7.79
N SER A 382 -19.24 -7.66 7.25
CA SER A 382 -19.59 -8.91 7.92
C SER A 382 -18.75 -9.23 9.17
N CYS A 383 -17.50 -8.76 9.24
CA CYS A 383 -16.57 -9.14 10.32
C CYS A 383 -15.98 -7.96 11.11
N GLY A 384 -16.24 -6.72 10.66
CA GLY A 384 -15.73 -5.49 11.28
C GLY A 384 -14.25 -5.22 11.01
N ALA A 385 -13.64 -5.89 10.04
CA ALA A 385 -12.28 -5.55 9.58
C ALA A 385 -12.31 -4.25 8.76
N SER A 386 -11.24 -3.47 8.76
CA SER A 386 -11.12 -2.35 7.82
C SER A 386 -10.91 -2.88 6.40
N VAL A 387 -11.59 -2.30 5.39
CA VAL A 387 -11.36 -2.62 3.96
C VAL A 387 -9.90 -2.44 3.55
N TYR A 388 -9.21 -1.51 4.21
CA TYR A 388 -7.79 -1.23 4.06
C TYR A 388 -6.92 -2.41 4.50
N ASP A 389 -7.27 -3.07 5.61
CA ASP A 389 -6.50 -4.18 6.17
C ASP A 389 -6.59 -5.44 5.30
N LEU A 390 -7.70 -5.62 4.57
CA LEU A 390 -7.89 -6.76 3.66
C LEU A 390 -6.84 -6.80 2.53
N THR A 391 -6.34 -5.63 2.12
CA THR A 391 -5.43 -5.52 0.98
C THR A 391 -4.02 -5.11 1.38
N MET A 392 -3.85 -4.14 2.28
CA MET A 392 -2.51 -3.66 2.70
C MET A 392 -1.71 -4.69 3.49
N HIS A 393 -2.37 -5.62 4.18
CA HIS A 393 -1.68 -6.68 4.93
C HIS A 393 -1.42 -7.95 4.13
N LEU A 394 -1.82 -8.00 2.85
CA LEU A 394 -1.48 -9.13 1.99
C LEU A 394 0.03 -9.32 1.94
N ASN A 395 0.48 -10.49 2.35
CA ASN A 395 1.89 -10.78 2.50
C ASN A 395 2.63 -10.55 1.17
N PRO A 396 3.73 -9.77 1.13
CA PRO A 396 4.48 -9.50 -0.10
C PRO A 396 5.03 -10.75 -0.81
N LEU A 397 5.11 -11.89 -0.12
CA LEU A 397 5.56 -13.17 -0.69
C LEU A 397 4.47 -13.95 -1.44
N LEU A 398 3.19 -13.59 -1.29
CA LEU A 398 2.13 -14.22 -2.09
C LEU A 398 2.39 -14.03 -3.59
N PRO A 399 2.22 -15.04 -4.45
CA PRO A 399 2.31 -14.85 -5.89
C PRO A 399 1.24 -13.88 -6.37
N ARG A 400 1.62 -12.91 -7.19
CA ARG A 400 0.70 -11.98 -7.85
C ARG A 400 0.50 -12.43 -9.29
N ARG A 401 -0.75 -12.70 -9.67
CA ARG A 401 -1.15 -13.10 -11.02
C ARG A 401 -1.93 -11.96 -11.66
N ILE A 402 -1.47 -11.49 -12.81
CA ILE A 402 -2.20 -10.48 -13.59
C ILE A 402 -3.23 -11.22 -14.43
N VAL A 403 -4.50 -10.83 -14.30
CA VAL A 403 -5.66 -11.44 -14.97
C VAL A 403 -6.35 -10.41 -15.86
#